data_AF-A0A816E9H1-F1
#
_entry.id   AF-A0A816E9H1-F1
#
_cell.length_a   1.000
_cell.length_b   1.000
_cell.length_c   1.000
_cell.angle_alpha   90.00
_cell.angle_beta   90.00
_cell.angle_gamma   90.00
#
_symmetry.space_group_name_H-M   'P 1'
#
loop_
_entity.id
_entity.type
_entity.pdbx_description
1 polymer ?
#
loop_
_entity_poly.entity_id
_entity_poly.type
_entity_poly.pdbx_seq_one_letter_code
_entity_poly.pdbx_strand_id
1 'polypeptide(L)'
;VRRLATKIIIKDEKSSNTCVNKCSLHGRCLFYENNKNQFCFCDEGWTGELCDKKLNVSCSRNLFIFHSLCICPLGYFGRTCYAEIDLCPSAGDNVCLNNSTCTTDIKAETFTCLCKADTWG
;
A
#
# COMPACT_ATOMS: atom_id res chain seq x y z
N VAL A 1 -25.50 1.79 -4.38
CA VAL A 1 -24.72 3.03 -4.65
C VAL A 1 -24.11 2.92 -6.05
N ARG A 2 -24.53 3.74 -7.02
CA ARG A 2 -23.91 3.77 -8.35
C ARG A 2 -22.75 4.75 -8.33
N ARG A 3 -21.51 4.24 -8.40
CA ARG A 3 -20.34 5.09 -8.60
C ARG A 3 -20.12 5.23 -10.10
N LEU A 4 -20.31 6.43 -10.63
CA LEU A 4 -19.97 6.74 -12.02
C LEU A 4 -18.45 6.91 -12.08
N ALA A 5 -17.80 6.12 -12.94
CA ALA A 5 -16.40 6.26 -13.26
C ALA A 5 -16.28 6.80 -14.69
N THR A 6 -15.52 7.87 -14.86
CA THR A 6 -15.24 8.45 -16.19
C THR A 6 -13.81 8.09 -16.57
N LYS A 7 -13.62 7.58 -17.79
CA LYS A 7 -12.27 7.36 -18.32
C LYS A 7 -11.61 8.72 -18.56
N ILE A 8 -10.46 8.91 -17.93
CA ILE A 8 -9.64 10.10 -18.12
C ILE A 8 -8.52 9.72 -19.09
N ILE A 9 -8.30 10.55 -20.11
CA ILE A 9 -7.24 10.35 -21.10
C ILE A 9 -6.16 11.38 -20.84
N ILE A 10 -4.92 10.93 -20.69
CA ILE A 10 -3.75 11.77 -20.44
C ILE A 10 -2.96 11.82 -21.74
N LYS A 11 -2.70 13.03 -22.25
CA LYS A 11 -1.84 13.24 -23.42
C LYS A 11 -0.39 13.42 -22.98
N ASP A 12 0.52 12.71 -23.64
CA ASP A 12 1.98 12.78 -23.42
C ASP A 12 2.63 13.90 -24.27
N GLU A 13 1.85 14.90 -24.69
CA GLU A 13 2.35 16.01 -25.52
C GLU A 13 2.71 17.22 -24.66
N LYS A 14 4.04 17.41 -24.54
CA LYS A 14 4.78 18.64 -24.24
C LYS A 14 4.21 19.49 -23.11
N SER A 15 4.91 19.40 -21.97
CA SER A 15 5.11 20.46 -20.97
C SER A 15 4.83 21.86 -21.55
N SER A 16 3.60 22.34 -21.34
CA SER A 16 3.24 23.71 -21.66
C SER A 16 3.71 24.61 -20.52
N ASN A 17 4.40 25.71 -20.84
CA ASN A 17 4.91 26.68 -19.87
C ASN A 17 3.78 27.40 -19.09
N THR A 18 2.52 27.21 -19.50
CA THR A 18 1.33 27.82 -18.88
C THR A 18 0.71 26.89 -17.84
N CYS A 19 1.53 26.22 -17.02
CA CYS A 19 1.01 25.43 -15.91
C CYS A 19 0.65 26.37 -14.75
N VAL A 20 -0.61 26.39 -14.32
CA VAL A 20 -1.02 27.18 -13.13
C VAL A 20 -0.38 26.59 -11.88
N ASN A 21 -0.28 25.26 -11.85
CA ASN A 21 0.36 24.49 -10.79
C ASN A 21 1.84 24.32 -11.13
N LYS A 22 2.70 25.20 -10.63
CA LYS A 22 4.15 25.03 -10.73
C LYS A 22 4.52 23.75 -9.99
N CYS A 23 4.74 22.65 -10.72
CA CYS A 23 5.03 21.29 -10.21
C CYS A 23 6.40 21.14 -9.53
N SER A 24 6.87 22.22 -8.89
CA SER A 24 8.22 22.36 -8.37
C SER A 24 9.26 21.97 -9.44
N LEU A 25 10.46 21.55 -9.02
CA LEU A 25 11.48 20.98 -9.90
C LEU A 25 11.44 19.44 -9.90
N HIS A 26 10.35 18.85 -9.40
CA HIS A 26 10.24 17.44 -9.07
C HIS A 26 9.02 16.78 -9.71
N GLY A 27 8.60 17.31 -10.86
CA GLY A 27 7.49 16.74 -11.61
C GLY A 27 7.26 17.45 -12.94
N ARG A 28 6.39 16.83 -13.74
CA ARG A 28 5.96 17.32 -15.06
C ARG A 28 4.49 17.68 -15.03
N CYS A 29 4.14 18.81 -15.63
CA CYS A 29 2.75 19.23 -15.77
C CYS A 29 2.08 18.50 -16.94
N LEU A 30 0.95 17.85 -16.66
CA LEU A 30 0.15 17.11 -17.63
C LEU A 30 -1.29 17.64 -17.66
N PHE A 31 -1.95 17.47 -18.81
CA PHE A 31 -3.34 17.89 -19.03
C PHE A 31 -4.22 16.69 -19.33
N TYR A 32 -5.47 16.76 -18.89
CA TYR A 32 -6.48 15.81 -19.33
C TYR A 32 -6.97 16.19 -20.74
N GLU A 33 -7.11 15.22 -21.63
CA GLU A 33 -7.56 15.51 -23.00
C GLU A 33 -9.04 15.90 -23.03
N ASN A 34 -9.85 15.25 -22.20
CA ASN A 34 -11.29 15.44 -22.11
C ASN A 34 -11.72 16.46 -21.06
N ASN A 35 -10.77 17.10 -20.34
CA ASN A 35 -11.04 18.13 -19.36
C ASN A 35 -9.89 19.15 -19.36
N LYS A 36 -10.19 20.46 -19.35
CA LYS A 36 -9.15 21.52 -19.31
C LYS A 36 -8.35 21.57 -18.00
N ASN A 37 -8.60 20.66 -17.06
CA ASN A 37 -7.82 20.53 -15.84
C ASN A 37 -6.41 20.00 -16.11
N GLN A 38 -5.48 20.47 -15.29
CA GLN A 38 -4.07 20.09 -15.30
C GLN A 38 -3.67 19.51 -13.94
N PHE A 39 -2.61 18.71 -13.91
CA PHE A 39 -2.08 18.12 -12.70
C PHE A 39 -0.57 17.90 -12.83
N CYS A 40 0.10 17.74 -11.69
CA CYS A 40 1.51 17.43 -11.64
C CYS A 40 1.73 15.92 -11.54
N PHE A 41 2.52 15.39 -12.46
CA PHE A 41 3.06 14.04 -12.40
C PHE A 41 4.42 14.10 -11.72
N CYS A 42 4.49 13.68 -10.46
CA CYS A 42 5.71 13.79 -9.66
C CYS A 42 6.77 12.75 -10.04
N ASP A 43 8.03 13.17 -9.93
CA ASP A 43 9.19 12.31 -10.09
C ASP A 43 9.33 11.35 -8.89
N GLU A 44 10.16 10.32 -9.04
CA GLU A 44 10.41 9.34 -7.98
C GLU A 44 10.82 10.03 -6.67
N GLY A 45 10.17 9.62 -5.58
CA GLY A 45 10.46 10.16 -4.26
C GLY A 45 9.79 11.50 -3.95
N TRP A 46 8.87 11.99 -4.79
CA TRP A 46 8.10 13.21 -4.55
C TRP A 46 6.58 12.96 -4.62
N THR A 47 5.83 13.75 -3.88
CA THR A 47 4.38 13.64 -3.76
C THR A 47 3.74 14.99 -3.46
N GLY A 48 2.41 15.03 -3.42
CA GLY A 48 1.62 16.25 -3.28
C GLY A 48 1.16 16.80 -4.63
N GLU A 49 0.21 17.73 -4.59
CA GLU A 49 -0.38 18.35 -5.78
C GLU A 49 0.64 19.15 -6.61
N LEU A 50 1.68 19.67 -5.96
CA LEU A 50 2.75 20.47 -6.55
C LEU A 50 4.11 19.77 -6.52
N CYS A 51 4.15 18.47 -6.18
CA CYS A 51 5.40 17.70 -6.03
C CYS A 51 6.41 18.36 -5.08
N ASP A 52 5.91 19.03 -4.06
CA ASP A 52 6.66 19.80 -3.06
C ASP A 52 7.02 18.97 -1.82
N LYS A 53 6.39 17.81 -1.66
CA LYS A 53 6.60 16.94 -0.50
C LYS A 53 7.49 15.79 -0.88
N LYS A 54 8.58 15.59 -0.14
CA LYS A 54 9.39 14.39 -0.28
C LYS A 54 8.57 13.19 0.20
N LEU A 55 8.49 12.16 -0.64
CA LEU A 55 7.81 10.92 -0.33
C LEU A 55 8.54 10.24 0.82
N ASN A 56 7.97 10.32 2.01
CA ASN A 56 8.48 9.65 3.19
C ASN A 56 7.81 8.27 3.35
N VAL A 57 8.11 7.36 2.42
CA VAL A 57 7.71 5.96 2.54
C VAL A 57 8.96 5.14 2.81
N SER A 58 9.16 4.78 4.08
CA SER A 58 10.17 3.81 4.50
C SER A 58 9.47 2.47 4.65
N CYS A 59 9.58 1.60 3.65
CA CYS A 59 9.18 0.21 3.80
C CYS A 59 10.06 -0.49 4.85
N SER A 60 9.60 -1.59 5.42
CA SER A 60 10.45 -2.48 6.23
C SER A 60 11.76 -2.81 5.49
N ARG A 61 12.85 -3.04 6.23
CA ARG A 61 14.20 -3.18 5.67
C ARG A 61 14.22 -4.20 4.53
N ASN A 62 14.85 -3.83 3.40
CA ASN A 62 15.05 -4.66 2.20
C ASN A 62 13.85 -4.85 1.25
N LEU A 63 13.00 -3.84 1.09
CA LEU A 63 11.86 -3.88 0.16
C LEU A 63 11.97 -2.87 -0.98
N PHE A 64 11.56 -3.31 -2.18
CA PHE A 64 11.54 -2.54 -3.41
C PHE A 64 10.33 -1.59 -3.42
N ILE A 65 10.57 -0.29 -3.63
CA ILE A 65 9.53 0.71 -3.77
C ILE A 65 9.09 0.71 -5.24
N PHE A 66 7.80 0.47 -5.50
CA PHE A 66 7.24 0.64 -6.85
C PHE A 66 6.19 1.76 -6.82
N HIS A 67 6.46 2.89 -7.48
CA HIS A 67 5.51 4.00 -7.63
C HIS A 67 4.84 4.44 -6.31
N SER A 68 5.60 4.53 -5.21
CA SER A 68 5.12 4.91 -3.87
C SER A 68 4.34 3.85 -3.08
N LEU A 69 4.34 2.60 -3.54
CA LEU A 69 3.76 1.45 -2.85
C LEU A 69 4.86 0.49 -2.37
N CYS A 70 4.71 -0.02 -1.15
CA CYS A 70 5.52 -1.12 -0.64
C CYS A 70 4.87 -2.45 -1.02
N ILE A 71 5.59 -3.34 -1.70
CA ILE A 71 5.14 -4.71 -1.97
C ILE A 71 5.55 -5.57 -0.78
N CYS A 72 4.64 -5.87 0.14
CA CYS A 72 5.01 -6.56 1.38
C CYS A 72 5.44 -8.02 1.15
N PRO A 73 6.44 -8.51 1.92
CA PRO A 73 6.78 -9.92 1.94
C PRO A 73 5.65 -10.72 2.61
N LEU A 74 5.63 -12.03 2.39
CA LEU A 74 4.66 -12.93 3.01
C LEU A 74 4.65 -12.75 4.53
N GLY A 75 3.46 -12.58 5.10
CA GLY A 75 3.28 -12.36 6.55
C GLY A 75 3.31 -10.91 6.99
N TYR A 76 3.48 -9.94 6.09
CA TYR A 76 3.49 -8.52 6.43
C TYR A 76 2.44 -7.75 5.62
N PHE A 77 1.89 -6.69 6.21
CA PHE A 77 0.88 -5.85 5.59
C PHE A 77 0.98 -4.38 6.00
N GLY A 78 0.08 -3.56 5.45
CA GLY A 78 0.02 -2.12 5.68
C GLY A 78 0.90 -1.32 4.72
N ARG A 79 0.76 0.01 4.76
CA ARG A 79 1.41 0.93 3.81
C ARG A 79 2.93 0.84 3.81
N THR A 80 3.53 0.41 4.92
CA THR A 80 4.98 0.36 5.16
C THR A 80 5.49 -1.07 5.41
N CYS A 81 4.63 -2.08 5.39
CA CYS A 81 4.98 -3.48 5.67
C CYS A 81 5.65 -3.70 7.04
N TYR A 82 5.31 -2.88 8.03
CA TYR A 82 5.73 -3.07 9.43
C TYR A 82 4.71 -3.84 10.27
N ALA A 83 3.48 -4.01 9.78
CA ALA A 83 2.48 -4.80 10.47
C ALA A 83 2.66 -6.28 10.07
N GLU A 84 2.72 -7.16 11.06
CA GLU A 84 2.81 -8.61 10.85
C GLU A 84 1.43 -9.24 10.98
N ILE A 85 1.16 -10.25 10.15
CA ILE A 85 -0.03 -11.09 10.26
C ILE A 85 0.10 -11.93 11.53
N ASP A 86 -0.71 -11.61 12.53
CA ASP A 86 -0.86 -12.42 13.74
C ASP A 86 -2.23 -13.11 13.74
N LEU A 87 -2.26 -14.36 13.26
CA LEU A 87 -3.44 -15.22 13.32
C LEU A 87 -3.58 -15.94 14.67
N CYS A 88 -2.57 -15.83 15.54
CA CYS A 88 -2.53 -16.45 16.87
C CYS A 88 -2.26 -15.36 17.93
N PRO A 89 -3.20 -14.41 18.15
CA PRO A 89 -3.02 -13.31 19.07
C PRO A 89 -2.65 -13.80 20.46
N SER A 90 -1.52 -13.32 20.97
CA SER A 90 -0.99 -13.69 22.29
C SER A 90 -1.71 -12.98 23.46
N ALA A 91 -2.56 -11.99 23.16
CA ALA A 91 -3.14 -11.05 24.13
C ALA A 91 -4.55 -11.47 24.62
N GLY A 92 -4.68 -12.67 25.19
CA GLY A 92 -5.87 -13.07 25.96
C GLY A 92 -7.04 -13.65 25.16
N ASP A 93 -7.07 -13.47 23.84
CA ASP A 93 -8.03 -14.11 22.93
C ASP A 93 -7.36 -15.32 22.26
N ASN A 94 -7.10 -16.39 23.03
CA ASN A 94 -6.63 -17.62 22.42
C ASN A 94 -7.72 -18.14 21.48
N VAL A 95 -7.46 -18.02 20.17
CA VAL A 95 -8.36 -18.49 19.10
C VAL A 95 -8.60 -19.99 19.22
N CYS A 96 -7.65 -20.70 19.82
CA CYS A 96 -7.71 -22.13 20.05
C CYS A 96 -8.32 -22.46 21.43
N LEU A 97 -9.37 -23.29 21.43
CA LEU A 97 -10.07 -23.72 22.64
C LEU A 97 -9.28 -24.78 23.44
N ASN A 98 -9.72 -25.08 24.66
CA ASN A 98 -9.21 -26.20 25.48
C ASN A 98 -7.68 -26.19 25.73
N ASN A 99 -7.07 -25.01 25.86
CA ASN A 99 -5.61 -24.87 26.01
C ASN A 99 -4.79 -25.54 24.89
N SER A 100 -5.38 -25.67 23.69
CA SER A 100 -4.64 -26.12 22.50
C SER A 100 -3.68 -25.02 22.02
N THR A 101 -2.62 -25.46 21.34
CA THR A 101 -1.52 -24.61 20.87
C THR A 101 -1.86 -24.05 19.50
N CYS A 102 -1.95 -22.73 19.37
CA CYS A 102 -2.16 -22.07 18.09
C CYS A 102 -0.84 -22.01 17.30
N THR A 103 -0.89 -22.36 16.02
CA THR A 103 0.23 -22.25 15.08
C THR A 103 -0.21 -21.51 13.82
N THR A 104 0.53 -20.47 13.44
CA THR A 104 0.25 -19.66 12.24
C THR A 104 0.91 -20.31 11.02
N ASP A 105 0.13 -20.53 9.95
CA ASP A 105 0.64 -20.83 8.61
C ASP A 105 0.51 -19.59 7.74
N ILE A 106 1.63 -18.86 7.63
CA ILE A 106 1.73 -17.63 6.86
C ILE A 106 1.57 -17.86 5.35
N LYS A 107 1.88 -19.06 4.84
CA LYS A 107 1.80 -19.37 3.41
C LYS A 107 0.38 -19.67 2.97
N ALA A 108 -0.37 -20.36 3.82
CA ALA A 108 -1.77 -20.67 3.59
C ALA A 108 -2.71 -19.57 4.15
N GLU A 109 -2.15 -18.49 4.72
CA GLU A 109 -2.89 -17.41 5.38
C GLU A 109 -3.93 -17.94 6.39
N THR A 110 -3.55 -18.98 7.15
CA THR A 110 -4.44 -19.70 8.08
C THR A 110 -3.75 -20.01 9.40
N PHE A 111 -4.50 -20.47 10.39
CA PHE A 111 -3.96 -20.98 11.66
C PHE A 111 -4.45 -22.40 11.93
N THR A 112 -3.66 -23.16 12.68
CA THR A 112 -4.00 -24.52 13.12
C THR A 112 -3.89 -24.62 14.63
N CYS A 113 -4.91 -25.19 15.26
CA CYS A 113 -4.92 -25.50 16.69
C CYS A 113 -4.46 -26.94 16.91
N LEU A 114 -3.35 -27.11 17.62
CA LEU A 114 -2.80 -28.41 17.97
C LEU A 114 -3.18 -28.75 19.41
N CYS A 115 -3.94 -29.82 19.60
CA CYS A 115 -4.23 -30.36 20.92
C CYS A 115 -2.93 -30.81 21.60
N LYS A 116 -2.83 -30.62 22.92
CA LYS A 116 -1.76 -31.26 23.69
C LYS A 116 -1.95 -32.77 23.59
N ALA A 117 -0.83 -33.50 23.48
CA ALA A 117 -0.86 -34.94 23.68
C ALA A 117 -1.59 -35.20 25.00
N ASP A 118 -2.62 -36.04 24.94
CA ASP A 118 -3.56 -36.42 26.02
C ASP A 118 -4.95 -35.73 26.03
N THR A 119 -5.26 -34.84 25.08
CA THR A 119 -6.65 -34.38 24.85
C THR A 119 -7.14 -34.81 23.47
N TRP A 120 -8.10 -35.74 23.42
CA TRP A 120 -8.80 -36.12 22.20
C TRP A 120 -9.98 -35.15 21.98
N GLY A 121 -10.06 -34.59 20.78
CA GLY A 121 -11.19 -33.80 20.29
C GLY A 121 -11.39 -34.10 18.82
#